data_AF-A0A6N9HEI1-F1
#
_entry.id   AF-A0A6N9HEI1-F1
#
_cell.length_a   1.000
_cell.length_b   1.000
_cell.length_c   1.000
_cell.angle_alpha   90.00
_cell.angle_beta   90.00
_cell.angle_gamma   90.00
#
_symmetry.space_group_name_H-M   'P 1'
#
loop_
_entity.id
_entity.type
_entity.pdbx_description
1 polymer ?
#
loop_
_entity_poly.entity_id
_entity_poly.type
_entity_poly.pdbx_seq_one_letter_code
_entity_poly.pdbx_strand_id
1 'polypeptide(L)'
;MTDALLLTDRLCDLTEMALQAYTKFEKATVYCTAKQLMLDFEEAGLPLAAHEKLESIQASILAAVEFAPPCGKNNPQCIVCARKEIAALRAMLNEKKRPEGRLQEHLH
;
A
#
# COMPACT_ATOMS: atom_id res chain seq x y z
N MET A 1 2.54 -16.32 8.97
CA MET A 1 1.61 -15.74 7.98
C MET A 1 1.43 -14.29 8.34
N THR A 2 1.97 -13.39 7.53
CA THR A 2 1.84 -11.94 7.74
C THR A 2 0.44 -11.51 7.30
N ASP A 3 -0.33 -10.83 8.17
CA ASP A 3 -1.69 -10.38 7.82
C ASP A 3 -1.62 -9.21 6.82
N ALA A 4 -2.13 -9.42 5.61
CA ALA A 4 -2.16 -8.42 4.55
C ALA A 4 -2.89 -7.12 4.96
N LEU A 5 -3.89 -7.20 5.85
CA LEU A 5 -4.55 -5.99 6.36
C LEU A 5 -3.64 -5.21 7.30
N LEU A 6 -2.85 -5.90 8.14
CA LEU A 6 -1.86 -5.23 8.98
C LEU A 6 -0.77 -4.56 8.14
N LEU A 7 -0.33 -5.19 7.05
CA LEU A 7 0.60 -4.55 6.10
C LEU A 7 -0.03 -3.34 5.39
N THR A 8 -1.33 -3.40 5.13
CA THR A 8 -2.07 -2.26 4.55
C THR A 8 -2.17 -1.09 5.52
N ASP A 9 -2.32 -1.35 6.83
CA ASP A 9 -2.27 -0.33 7.87
C ASP A 9 -0.88 0.33 7.93
N ARG A 10 0.19 -0.48 7.85
CA ARG A 10 1.57 0.04 7.78
C ARG A 10 1.81 0.91 6.55
N LEU A 11 1.17 0.62 5.42
CA LEU A 11 1.22 1.49 4.24
C LEU A 11 0.56 2.85 4.53
N CYS A 12 -0.57 2.89 5.23
CA CYS A 12 -1.18 4.15 5.66
C CYS A 12 -0.21 4.98 6.49
N ASP A 13 0.38 4.37 7.53
CA ASP A 13 1.34 5.04 8.41
C ASP A 13 2.54 5.56 7.62
N LEU A 14 3.06 4.75 6.68
CA LEU A 14 4.17 5.15 5.82
C LEU A 14 3.82 6.35 4.93
N THR A 15 2.56 6.49 4.47
CA THR A 15 2.14 7.71 3.75
C THR A 15 2.13 8.95 4.63
N GLU A 16 1.83 8.81 5.92
CA GLU A 16 1.90 9.93 6.87
C GLU A 16 3.35 10.33 7.14
N MET A 17 4.22 9.34 7.34
CA MET A 17 5.66 9.57 7.49
C MET A 17 6.26 10.23 6.24
N ALA A 18 5.84 9.82 5.04
CA ALA A 18 6.30 10.42 3.79
C ALA A 18 5.94 11.91 3.68
N LEU A 19 4.77 12.33 4.18
CA LEU A 19 4.36 13.74 4.20
C LEU A 19 5.16 14.58 5.20
N GLN A 20 5.65 13.95 6.27
CA GLN A 20 6.41 14.60 7.34
C GLN A 20 7.93 14.45 7.18
N ALA A 21 8.40 13.74 6.14
CA ALA A 21 9.82 13.52 5.90
C ALA A 21 10.46 14.77 5.26
N TYR A 22 11.26 15.50 6.04
CA TYR A 22 11.90 16.74 5.59
C TYR A 22 13.38 16.56 5.29
N THR A 23 14.07 15.74 6.09
CA THR A 23 15.50 15.47 5.96
C THR A 23 15.77 14.37 4.96
N LYS A 24 16.98 14.38 4.37
CA LYS A 24 17.43 13.30 3.48
C LYS A 24 17.42 11.93 4.16
N PHE A 25 17.70 11.89 5.46
CA PHE A 25 17.68 10.67 6.26
C PHE A 25 16.26 10.12 6.40
N GLU A 26 15.29 10.95 6.82
CA GLU A 26 13.88 10.53 6.94
C GLU A 26 13.32 10.03 5.60
N LYS A 27 13.62 10.74 4.50
CA LYS A 27 13.23 10.33 3.15
C LYS A 27 13.83 8.97 2.76
N ALA A 28 15.10 8.73 3.08
CA ALA A 28 15.76 7.45 2.85
C ALA A 28 15.16 6.32 3.72
N THR A 29 14.79 6.62 4.97
CA THR A 29 14.08 5.67 5.83
C THR A 29 12.74 5.27 5.21
N VAL A 30 11.93 6.25 4.77
CA VAL A 30 10.65 5.98 4.10
C VAL A 30 10.85 5.15 2.83
N TYR A 31 11.88 5.44 2.03
CA TYR A 31 12.24 4.65 0.85
C TYR A 31 12.53 3.19 1.21
N CYS A 32 13.41 2.95 2.18
CA CYS A 32 13.79 1.60 2.60
C CYS A 32 12.59 0.83 3.16
N THR A 33 11.76 1.48 3.99
CA THR A 33 10.54 0.88 4.53
C THR A 33 9.53 0.55 3.43
N ALA A 34 9.36 1.42 2.43
CA ALA A 34 8.50 1.14 1.28
C ALA A 34 8.98 -0.08 0.47
N LYS A 35 10.30 -0.27 0.35
CA LYS A 35 10.88 -1.44 -0.32
C LYS A 35 10.69 -2.72 0.50
N GLN A 36 10.91 -2.66 1.80
CA GLN A 36 10.71 -3.81 2.68
C GLN A 36 9.24 -4.27 2.71
N LEU A 37 8.29 -3.33 2.81
CA LEU A 37 6.87 -3.68 2.84
C LEU A 37 6.41 -4.41 1.57
N MET A 38 7.00 -4.10 0.41
CA MET A 38 6.67 -4.85 -0.82
C MET A 38 7.08 -6.32 -0.71
N LEU A 39 8.27 -6.60 -0.17
CA LEU A 39 8.72 -7.97 0.06
C LEU A 39 7.80 -8.69 1.06
N ASP A 40 7.42 -8.02 2.14
CA ASP A 40 6.49 -8.57 3.13
C ASP A 40 5.12 -8.91 2.50
N PHE A 41 4.66 -8.12 1.52
CA PHE A 41 3.44 -8.39 0.76
C PHE A 41 3.57 -9.52 -0.25
N GLU A 42 4.73 -9.68 -0.90
CA GLU A 42 5.02 -10.82 -1.78
C GLU A 42 4.99 -12.13 -1.00
N GLU A 43 5.57 -12.15 0.20
CA GLU A 43 5.54 -13.30 1.11
C GLU A 43 4.13 -13.61 1.64
N ALA A 44 3.24 -12.62 1.70
CA ALA A 44 1.86 -12.78 2.15
C ALA A 44 0.96 -13.50 1.12
N GLY A 45 1.43 -13.75 -0.11
CA GLY A 45 0.70 -14.53 -1.11
C GLY A 45 -0.55 -13.83 -1.65
N LEU A 46 -0.40 -12.57 -2.06
CA LEU A 46 -1.50 -11.74 -2.56
C LEU A 46 -1.94 -12.10 -4.00
N PRO A 47 -3.20 -11.82 -4.38
CA PRO A 47 -3.65 -11.95 -5.76
C PRO A 47 -2.96 -10.92 -6.67
N LEU A 48 -2.81 -11.24 -7.95
CA LEU A 48 -2.15 -10.37 -8.94
C LEU A 48 -2.72 -8.94 -8.98
N ALA A 49 -4.05 -8.81 -8.90
CA ALA A 49 -4.72 -7.50 -8.87
C ALA A 49 -4.35 -6.63 -7.64
N ALA A 50 -3.92 -7.24 -6.53
CA ALA A 50 -3.39 -6.51 -5.38
C ALA A 50 -1.94 -6.07 -5.60
N HIS A 51 -1.16 -6.80 -6.40
CA HIS A 51 0.22 -6.46 -6.72
C HIS A 51 0.32 -5.17 -7.54
N GLU A 52 -0.53 -5.01 -8.56
CA GLU A 52 -0.58 -3.78 -9.38
C GLU A 52 -0.87 -2.54 -8.51
N LYS A 53 -1.76 -2.68 -7.51
CA LYS A 53 -2.04 -1.61 -6.54
C LYS A 53 -0.84 -1.31 -5.67
N LEU A 54 -0.16 -2.33 -5.19
CA LEU A 54 1.02 -2.20 -4.36
C LEU A 54 2.17 -1.50 -5.09
N GLU A 55 2.41 -1.83 -6.36
CA GLU A 55 3.39 -1.15 -7.20
C GLU A 55 3.05 0.34 -7.37
N SER A 56 1.77 0.66 -7.63
CA SER A 56 1.29 2.04 -7.75
C SER A 56 1.44 2.84 -6.44
N ILE A 57 1.12 2.22 -5.30
CA ILE A 57 1.31 2.78 -3.96
C ILE A 57 2.79 3.05 -3.71
N GLN A 58 3.66 2.06 -3.97
CA GLN A 58 5.11 2.23 -3.80
C GLN A 58 5.62 3.38 -4.67
N ALA A 59 5.33 3.39 -5.97
CA ALA A 59 5.77 4.44 -6.88
C ALA A 59 5.36 5.84 -6.40
N SER A 60 4.14 5.96 -5.88
CA SER A 60 3.61 7.20 -5.33
C SER A 60 4.35 7.66 -4.06
N ILE A 61 4.68 6.73 -3.15
CA ILE A 61 5.47 7.03 -1.94
C ILE A 61 6.90 7.43 -2.32
N LEU A 62 7.55 6.70 -3.24
CA LEU A 62 8.92 7.01 -3.67
C LEU A 62 9.00 8.37 -4.37
N ALA A 63 7.98 8.73 -5.15
CA ALA A 63 7.87 10.05 -5.76
C ALA A 63 7.71 11.18 -4.72
N ALA A 64 6.97 10.94 -3.64
CA ALA A 64 6.82 11.90 -2.55
C ALA A 64 8.15 12.15 -1.81
N VAL A 65 9.01 11.14 -1.68
CA VAL A 65 10.31 11.27 -1.00
C VAL A 65 11.49 11.54 -1.94
N GLU A 66 11.24 11.93 -3.20
CA GLU A 66 12.27 12.32 -4.19
C GLU A 66 13.25 11.20 -4.58
N PHE A 67 12.88 9.92 -4.40
CA PHE A 67 13.68 8.77 -4.82
C PHE A 67 13.17 8.12 -6.12
N ALA A 68 12.32 8.83 -6.88
CA ALA A 68 11.88 8.45 -8.23
C ALA A 68 12.88 8.95 -9.32
N PRO A 69 12.98 8.30 -10.50
CA PRO A 69 14.00 8.56 -11.53
C PRO A 69 14.02 10.03 -12.03
N PRO A 70 15.14 10.48 -12.63
CA PRO A 70 15.71 11.80 -12.38
C PRO A 70 14.77 12.92 -12.84
N CYS A 71 14.63 13.95 -12.00
CA CYS A 71 13.85 15.19 -12.18
C CYS A 71 12.53 15.31 -11.37
N GLY A 72 12.17 14.32 -10.55
CA GLY A 72 11.00 14.44 -9.67
C GLY A 72 11.24 15.41 -8.50
N LYS A 73 10.70 16.64 -8.56
CA LYS A 73 10.51 17.47 -7.36
C LYS A 73 9.59 16.74 -6.39
N ASN A 74 9.79 16.91 -5.07
CA ASN A 74 8.85 16.42 -4.06
C ASN A 74 7.42 16.74 -4.49
N ASN A 75 6.62 15.71 -4.73
CA ASN A 75 5.21 15.86 -5.06
C ASN A 75 4.35 15.20 -3.98
N PRO A 76 4.03 15.92 -2.89
CA PRO A 76 3.16 15.42 -1.84
C PRO A 76 1.77 15.03 -2.36
N GLN A 77 1.36 15.53 -3.54
CA GLN A 77 0.09 15.15 -4.15
C GLN A 77 0.08 13.67 -4.59
N CYS A 78 1.24 13.05 -4.83
CA CYS A 78 1.34 11.62 -5.08
C CYS A 78 0.85 10.79 -3.87
N ILE A 79 0.96 11.31 -2.64
CA ILE A 79 0.42 10.64 -1.45
C ILE A 79 -1.11 10.54 -1.49
N VAL A 80 -1.80 11.50 -2.12
CA VAL A 80 -3.26 11.40 -2.30
C VAL A 80 -3.61 10.20 -3.19
N CYS A 81 -2.83 9.95 -4.24
CA CYS A 81 -2.99 8.77 -5.09
C CYS A 81 -2.69 7.48 -4.30
N ALA A 82 -1.58 7.44 -3.55
CA ALA A 82 -1.23 6.31 -2.70
C ALA A 82 -2.37 5.94 -1.73
N ARG A 83 -2.96 6.93 -1.04
CA ARG A 83 -4.06 6.72 -0.10
C ARG A 83 -5.33 6.17 -0.75
N LYS A 84 -5.65 6.61 -1.97
CA LYS A 84 -6.80 6.07 -2.73
C LYS A 84 -6.57 4.60 -3.07
N GLU A 85 -5.37 4.25 -3.51
CA GLU A 85 -5.03 2.85 -3.83
C GLU A 85 -4.97 1.97 -2.57
N ILE A 86 -4.47 2.49 -1.44
CA ILE A 86 -4.50 1.78 -0.15
C ILE A 86 -5.94 1.49 0.29
N ALA A 87 -6.86 2.45 0.13
CA ALA A 87 -8.27 2.23 0.41
C ALA A 87 -8.89 1.15 -0.49
N ALA A 88 -8.53 1.15 -1.79
CA ALA A 88 -8.97 0.13 -2.74
C ALA A 88 -8.39 -1.26 -2.39
N LEU A 89 -7.10 -1.33 -2.04
CA LEU A 89 -6.45 -2.56 -1.58
C LEU A 89 -7.13 -3.11 -0.33
N ARG A 90 -7.41 -2.26 0.66
CA ARG A 90 -8.11 -2.65 1.89
C ARG A 90 -9.50 -3.20 1.59
N ALA A 91 -10.26 -2.58 0.68
CA ALA A 91 -11.57 -3.07 0.28
C ALA A 91 -11.47 -4.48 -0.34
N MET A 92 -10.53 -4.68 -1.28
CA MET A 92 -10.30 -5.99 -1.90
C MET A 92 -9.93 -7.09 -0.89
N LEU A 93 -9.09 -6.76 0.09
CA LEU A 93 -8.69 -7.72 1.13
C LEU A 93 -9.85 -8.06 2.08
N ASN A 94 -10.72 -7.09 2.38
CA ASN A 94 -11.90 -7.31 3.22
C ASN A 94 -13.00 -8.10 2.49
N GLU A 95 -13.19 -7.90 1.18
CA GLU A 95 -14.13 -8.70 0.38
C GLU A 95 -13.75 -10.19 0.39
N LYS A 96 -12.44 -10.51 0.36
CA LYS A 96 -11.96 -11.89 0.53
C LYS A 96 -12.18 -12.46 1.95
N LYS A 97 -12.18 -11.63 2.99
CA LYS A 97 -12.49 -12.10 4.37
C LYS A 97 -13.99 -12.33 4.57
N ARG A 98 -14.85 -11.81 3.69
CA ARG A 98 -16.29 -12.09 3.73
C ARG A 98 -16.47 -13.54 3.29
N PRO A 99 -16.90 -14.47 4.18
CA PRO A 99 -17.37 -15.75 3.70
C PRO A 99 -18.51 -15.44 2.75
N GLU A 100 -18.41 -15.90 1.51
CA GLU A 100 -19.50 -15.80 0.55
C GLU A 100 -20.77 -16.23 1.27
N GLY A 101 -21.79 -15.36 1.21
CA GLY A 101 -23.01 -15.55 1.96
C GLY A 101 -23.54 -16.95 1.73
N ARG A 102 -24.02 -17.56 2.81
CA ARG A 102 -24.88 -18.75 2.83
C ARG A 102 -25.79 -18.74 1.59
N LEU A 103 -25.40 -19.48 0.56
CA LEU A 103 -26.25 -19.74 -0.58
C LEU A 103 -27.27 -20.79 -0.13
N GLN A 104 -28.49 -20.30 0.11
CA GLN A 104 -29.77 -21.02 0.07
C GLN A 104 -29.98 -22.15 1.10
N GLU A 105 -30.41 -21.77 2.30
CA GLU A 105 -31.43 -22.55 2.99
C GLU A 105 -32.81 -22.02 2.56
N HIS A 106 -33.73 -22.94 2.25
CA HIS A 106 -35.14 -22.76 1.87
C HIS A 106 -35.44 -22.62 0.37
N LEU A 107 -35.37 -23.75 -0.33
CA LEU A 107 -36.41 -24.09 -1.31
C LEU A 107 -37.26 -25.21 -0.68
N HIS A 108 -38.48 -24.84 -0.26
CA HIS A 108 -39.56 -25.75 0.11
C HIS A 108 -40.26 -26.28 -1.14
#